data_AF-A0A7V7DEI4-F1
#
_entry.id   AF-A0A7V7DEI4-F1
#
_cell.length_a   1.000
_cell.length_b   1.000
_cell.length_c   1.000
_cell.angle_alpha   90.00
_cell.angle_beta   90.00
_cell.angle_gamma   90.00
#
_symmetry.space_group_name_H-M   'P 1'
#
loop_
_entity.id
_entity.type
_entity.pdbx_description
1 polymer ?
#
loop_
_entity_poly.entity_id
_entity_poly.type
_entity_poly.pdbx_seq_one_letter_code
_entity_poly.pdbx_strand_id
1 'polypeptide(L)'
;MKLGINGFGRIGKLTVWHHVSRKFFSELVVNLGRDVGQSIDDIAHYTERDSTYGALHTFLYGHTAKPVIKDVDEASGSMVVDGIRVRFLREHRNPKDIDWAQEAVRLVVDTTGKFCDPTFPPDHPGGALRGHMEGGADKVIISAPFKMKDKGISMPEDAVTTVMGVNTDDYDPRIHRIVSNASCTTTCLAHMIKPLINYFGPKKILSASMATVHASTGSQEVLDRLPGAGKKDLRKNRSVMNNIILTTTGAADTLRLVIPEMEQIGFIAESVRVPVTSGSLIILVVNLQEELTGEPIKRDLINQIYRKAAAEGPNGYLHYTDKQNVSVDIIGRPRAAAIIEGHETHRRTAEVTIDLKKIPGLDKNGLSMFKDQIIRVPVTQAVIYGWYDNEMGGYVNMLADRTVSIAEDM
;
A
#
# COMPACT_ATOMS: atom_id res chain seq x y z
N MET A 1 0.07 26.11 -1.40
CA MET A 1 1.34 25.39 -1.68
C MET A 1 1.19 24.64 -3.01
N LYS A 2 2.26 24.48 -3.80
CA LYS A 2 2.27 23.63 -5.00
C LYS A 2 2.76 22.22 -4.66
N LEU A 3 2.22 21.21 -5.34
CA LEU A 3 2.63 19.80 -5.18
C LEU A 3 3.38 19.32 -6.42
N GLY A 4 4.56 18.73 -6.23
CA GLY A 4 5.27 18.00 -7.27
C GLY A 4 4.83 16.55 -7.34
N ILE A 5 4.65 16.02 -8.55
CA ILE A 5 4.39 14.59 -8.78
C ILE A 5 5.40 14.09 -9.80
N ASN A 6 6.30 13.19 -9.39
CA ASN A 6 7.26 12.59 -10.31
C ASN A 6 6.73 11.26 -10.85
N GLY A 7 6.67 11.14 -12.17
CA GLY A 7 6.07 10.00 -12.87
C GLY A 7 4.58 10.20 -13.09
N PHE A 8 4.16 10.18 -14.36
CA PHE A 8 2.75 10.26 -14.75
C PHE A 8 2.23 8.93 -15.29
N GLY A 9 2.51 7.86 -14.55
CA GLY A 9 1.98 6.53 -14.81
C GLY A 9 0.62 6.30 -14.14
N ARG A 10 0.31 5.05 -13.85
CA ARG A 10 -0.98 4.65 -13.25
C ARG A 10 -1.27 5.35 -11.92
N ILE A 11 -0.35 5.26 -10.95
CA ILE A 11 -0.50 5.90 -9.64
C ILE A 11 -0.41 7.43 -9.76
N GLY A 12 0.55 7.96 -10.51
CA GLY A 12 0.69 9.40 -10.75
C GLY A 12 -0.57 10.05 -11.33
N LYS A 13 -1.22 9.41 -12.32
CA LYS A 13 -2.50 9.90 -12.88
C LYS A 13 -3.59 9.96 -11.81
N LEU A 14 -3.75 8.89 -11.03
CA LEU A 14 -4.78 8.83 -9.99
C LEU A 14 -4.47 9.80 -8.83
N THR A 15 -3.19 10.04 -8.52
CA THR A 15 -2.77 11.08 -7.57
C THR A 15 -3.17 12.47 -8.06
N VAL A 16 -3.00 12.77 -9.36
CA VAL A 16 -3.53 14.01 -9.95
C VAL A 16 -5.05 14.06 -9.81
N TRP A 17 -5.78 13.00 -10.18
CA TRP A 17 -7.24 12.94 -10.05
C TRP A 17 -7.72 13.23 -8.63
N HIS A 18 -7.05 12.65 -7.63
CA HIS A 18 -7.37 12.90 -6.23
C HIS A 18 -7.15 14.37 -5.87
N HIS A 19 -5.97 14.93 -6.17
CA HIS A 19 -5.63 16.27 -5.69
C HIS A 19 -6.39 17.38 -6.42
N VAL A 20 -6.75 17.21 -7.70
CA VAL A 20 -7.62 18.17 -8.40
C VAL A 20 -9.04 18.16 -7.85
N SER A 21 -9.52 16.99 -7.38
CA SER A 21 -10.82 16.86 -6.71
C SER A 21 -10.80 17.48 -5.30
N ARG A 22 -9.72 17.22 -4.54
CA ARG A 22 -9.58 17.71 -3.16
C ARG A 22 -9.30 19.22 -3.08
N LYS A 23 -8.69 19.81 -4.12
CA LYS A 23 -8.40 21.26 -4.24
C LYS A 23 -7.63 21.86 -3.06
N PHE A 24 -6.79 21.04 -2.42
CA PHE A 24 -5.94 21.48 -1.30
C PHE A 24 -4.70 22.25 -1.78
N PHE A 25 -4.07 21.77 -2.86
CA PHE A 25 -2.91 22.43 -3.46
C PHE A 25 -3.36 23.46 -4.50
N SER A 26 -2.65 24.58 -4.57
CA SER A 26 -2.99 25.68 -5.50
C SER A 26 -2.64 25.35 -6.95
N GLU A 27 -1.65 24.48 -7.16
CA GLU A 27 -1.19 24.02 -8.47
C GLU A 27 -0.47 22.67 -8.32
N LEU A 28 -0.55 21.84 -9.36
CA LEU A 28 0.19 20.58 -9.46
C LEU A 28 1.27 20.69 -10.54
N VAL A 29 2.49 20.23 -10.25
CA VAL A 29 3.61 20.18 -11.20
C VAL A 29 3.99 18.71 -11.39
N VAL A 30 3.75 18.18 -12.58
CA VAL A 30 3.89 16.76 -12.89
C VAL A 30 5.07 16.54 -13.82
N ASN A 31 6.05 15.75 -13.40
CA ASN A 31 7.18 15.37 -14.25
C ASN A 31 6.92 14.05 -14.99
N LEU A 32 7.02 14.09 -16.32
CA LEU A 32 6.98 12.93 -17.21
C LEU A 32 8.40 12.42 -17.55
N GLY A 33 9.40 13.31 -17.47
CA GLY A 33 10.81 13.03 -17.77
C GLY A 33 11.10 12.62 -19.21
N ARG A 34 10.18 12.89 -20.14
CA ARG A 34 10.35 12.70 -21.58
C ARG A 34 9.25 13.43 -22.33
N ASP A 35 9.47 13.67 -23.61
CA ASP A 35 8.39 13.95 -24.53
C ASP A 35 7.41 12.77 -24.60
N VAL A 36 6.12 13.10 -24.61
CA VAL A 36 5.01 12.16 -24.63
C VAL A 36 3.98 12.65 -25.63
N GLY A 37 3.54 11.75 -26.51
CA GLY A 37 2.56 12.09 -27.54
C GLY A 37 3.12 13.07 -28.57
N GLN A 38 2.20 13.72 -29.27
CA GLN A 38 2.43 14.79 -30.23
C GLN A 38 2.20 16.17 -29.61
N SER A 39 1.30 16.28 -28.61
CA SER A 39 1.01 17.55 -27.93
C SER A 39 0.48 17.33 -26.50
N ILE A 40 0.28 18.44 -25.79
CA ILE A 40 -0.39 18.52 -24.49
C ILE A 40 -1.82 17.96 -24.53
N ASP A 41 -2.47 17.95 -25.71
CA ASP A 41 -3.79 17.32 -25.89
C ASP A 41 -3.75 15.80 -25.68
N ASP A 42 -2.64 15.13 -26.00
CA ASP A 42 -2.48 13.70 -25.72
C ASP A 42 -2.35 13.43 -24.21
N ILE A 43 -1.70 14.36 -23.50
CA ILE A 43 -1.60 14.32 -22.04
C ILE A 43 -2.98 14.60 -21.42
N ALA A 44 -3.75 15.56 -21.96
CA ALA A 44 -5.13 15.82 -21.57
C ALA A 44 -6.02 14.59 -21.81
N HIS A 45 -5.89 13.94 -22.97
CA HIS A 45 -6.62 12.72 -23.31
C HIS A 45 -6.33 11.58 -22.32
N TYR A 46 -5.05 11.35 -22.00
CA TYR A 46 -4.64 10.35 -21.01
C TYR A 46 -5.12 10.71 -19.59
N THR A 47 -5.04 11.99 -19.23
CA THR A 47 -5.52 12.50 -17.93
C THR A 47 -7.02 12.29 -17.80
N GLU A 48 -7.80 12.48 -18.86
CA GLU A 48 -9.25 12.35 -18.80
C GLU A 48 -9.72 10.89 -18.68
N ARG A 49 -9.06 9.92 -19.33
CA ARG A 49 -9.63 8.58 -19.55
C ARG A 49 -8.96 7.49 -18.72
N ASP A 50 -9.77 6.60 -18.15
CA ASP A 50 -9.31 5.45 -17.38
C ASP A 50 -10.16 4.20 -17.65
N SER A 51 -9.53 3.07 -17.96
CA SER A 51 -10.26 1.82 -18.26
C SER A 51 -10.86 1.14 -17.02
N THR A 52 -10.40 1.48 -15.81
CA THR A 52 -10.97 0.94 -14.55
C THR A 52 -12.00 1.90 -13.97
N TYR A 53 -11.71 3.21 -14.01
CA TYR A 53 -12.51 4.23 -13.32
C TYR A 53 -13.40 5.07 -14.24
N GLY A 54 -13.33 4.85 -15.56
CA GLY A 54 -14.07 5.63 -16.55
C GLY A 54 -13.40 6.97 -16.87
N ALA A 55 -14.19 7.95 -17.30
CA ALA A 55 -13.69 9.30 -17.53
C ALA A 55 -13.64 10.11 -16.21
N LEU A 56 -12.65 10.98 -16.06
CA LEU A 56 -12.43 11.81 -14.86
C LEU A 56 -13.70 12.55 -14.42
N HIS A 57 -14.38 13.22 -15.34
CA HIS A 57 -15.58 13.98 -15.01
C HIS A 57 -16.71 13.08 -14.48
N THR A 58 -16.89 11.90 -15.09
CA THR A 58 -17.88 10.91 -14.65
C THR A 58 -17.51 10.33 -13.30
N PHE A 59 -16.22 10.08 -13.07
CA PHE A 59 -15.72 9.59 -11.79
C PHE A 59 -15.94 10.62 -10.66
N LEU A 60 -15.68 11.91 -10.92
CA LEU A 60 -15.82 12.97 -9.91
C LEU A 60 -17.28 13.37 -9.65
N TYR A 61 -18.09 13.48 -10.69
CA TYR A 61 -19.38 14.18 -10.64
C TYR A 61 -20.55 13.37 -11.21
N GLY A 62 -20.33 12.10 -11.57
CA GLY A 62 -21.36 11.19 -12.05
C GLY A 62 -21.67 11.31 -13.53
N HIS A 63 -22.59 10.46 -14.01
CA HIS A 63 -22.84 10.20 -15.44
C HIS A 63 -23.31 11.41 -16.27
N THR A 64 -23.81 12.49 -15.65
CA THR A 64 -24.25 13.71 -16.35
C THR A 64 -23.18 14.79 -16.40
N ALA A 65 -22.00 14.53 -15.82
CA ALA A 65 -20.92 15.49 -15.74
C ALA A 65 -20.35 15.81 -17.13
N LYS A 66 -19.86 17.04 -17.28
CA LYS A 66 -19.15 17.50 -18.47
C LYS A 66 -17.63 17.40 -18.25
N PRO A 67 -16.81 17.29 -19.31
CA PRO A 67 -15.35 17.34 -19.20
C PRO A 67 -14.88 18.52 -18.34
N VAL A 68 -13.91 18.24 -17.47
CA VAL A 68 -13.38 19.20 -16.48
C VAL A 68 -11.98 19.71 -16.83
N ILE A 69 -11.47 19.33 -18.00
CA ILE A 69 -10.19 19.80 -18.55
C ILE A 69 -10.46 20.96 -19.49
N LYS A 70 -9.75 22.07 -19.29
CA LYS A 70 -9.84 23.28 -20.11
C LYS A 70 -8.51 24.02 -20.12
N ASP A 71 -8.44 25.11 -20.90
CA ASP A 71 -7.28 26.01 -20.96
C ASP A 71 -5.97 25.26 -21.26
N VAL A 72 -6.04 24.31 -22.20
CA VAL A 72 -4.91 23.49 -22.65
C VAL A 72 -3.94 24.36 -23.44
N ASP A 73 -2.70 24.45 -22.98
CA ASP A 73 -1.66 25.34 -23.53
C ASP A 73 -0.34 24.58 -23.72
N GLU A 74 0.04 24.39 -24.98
CA GLU A 74 1.29 23.73 -25.37
C GLU A 74 2.52 24.55 -24.98
N ALA A 75 2.48 25.87 -25.13
CA ALA A 75 3.63 26.75 -24.95
C ALA A 75 4.06 26.78 -23.48
N SER A 76 3.09 26.86 -22.57
CA SER A 76 3.36 26.70 -21.13
C SER A 76 3.31 25.24 -20.66
N GLY A 77 3.05 24.28 -21.56
CA GLY A 77 2.83 22.85 -21.28
C GLY A 77 1.97 22.61 -20.05
N SER A 78 0.80 23.26 -20.00
CA SER A 78 -0.09 23.20 -18.84
C SER A 78 -1.55 23.15 -19.27
N MET A 79 -2.42 22.77 -18.34
CA MET A 79 -3.88 22.81 -18.50
C MET A 79 -4.56 23.03 -17.16
N VAL A 80 -5.83 23.40 -17.17
CA VAL A 80 -6.66 23.45 -15.96
C VAL A 80 -7.51 22.19 -15.88
N VAL A 81 -7.40 21.45 -14.77
CA VAL A 81 -8.13 20.22 -14.49
C VAL A 81 -8.97 20.44 -13.24
N ASP A 82 -10.29 20.41 -13.40
CA ASP A 82 -11.27 20.66 -12.31
C ASP A 82 -11.00 21.96 -11.52
N GLY A 83 -10.56 23.00 -12.22
CA GLY A 83 -10.24 24.32 -11.64
C GLY A 83 -8.85 24.44 -11.03
N ILE A 84 -8.04 23.37 -11.03
CA ILE A 84 -6.64 23.40 -10.58
C ILE A 84 -5.71 23.43 -11.79
N ARG A 85 -4.74 24.34 -11.80
CA ARG A 85 -3.69 24.38 -12.83
C ARG A 85 -2.76 23.18 -12.66
N VAL A 86 -2.45 22.50 -13.76
CA VAL A 86 -1.52 21.37 -13.81
C VAL A 86 -0.45 21.65 -14.87
N ARG A 87 0.81 21.76 -14.44
CA ARG A 87 1.99 21.99 -15.30
C ARG A 87 2.72 20.66 -15.53
N PHE A 88 3.16 20.41 -16.76
CA PHE A 88 3.83 19.16 -17.14
C PHE A 88 5.29 19.38 -17.59
N LEU A 89 6.24 18.80 -16.85
CA LEU A 89 7.66 18.81 -17.18
C LEU A 89 8.03 17.57 -18.01
N ARG A 90 8.79 17.76 -19.10
CA ARG A 90 9.02 16.73 -20.12
C ARG A 90 10.50 16.41 -20.38
N GLU A 91 11.43 17.01 -19.66
CA GLU A 91 12.86 16.94 -20.02
C GLU A 91 13.64 15.91 -19.19
N HIS A 92 13.59 16.02 -17.86
CA HIS A 92 14.53 15.33 -16.98
C HIS A 92 13.96 14.05 -16.33
N ARG A 93 14.70 12.94 -16.46
CA ARG A 93 14.37 11.66 -15.80
C ARG A 93 15.03 11.46 -14.46
N ASN A 94 16.21 12.06 -14.27
CA ASN A 94 16.95 11.91 -13.03
C ASN A 94 16.41 12.93 -12.02
N PRO A 95 15.97 12.52 -10.81
CA PRO A 95 15.38 13.42 -9.83
C PRO A 95 16.19 14.68 -9.51
N LYS A 96 17.54 14.58 -9.55
CA LYS A 96 18.45 15.70 -9.28
C LYS A 96 18.45 16.80 -10.33
N ASP A 97 18.05 16.46 -11.56
CA ASP A 97 18.06 17.38 -12.69
C ASP A 97 16.67 18.04 -12.87
N ILE A 98 15.67 17.67 -12.05
CA ILE A 98 14.34 18.28 -12.09
C ILE A 98 14.34 19.51 -11.19
N ASP A 99 14.25 20.70 -11.77
CA ASP A 99 14.29 21.98 -11.04
C ASP A 99 12.95 22.30 -10.34
N TRP A 100 12.72 21.64 -9.20
CA TRP A 100 11.56 21.90 -8.34
C TRP A 100 11.59 23.30 -7.74
N ALA A 101 12.78 23.88 -7.51
CA ALA A 101 12.94 25.23 -6.99
C ALA A 101 12.36 26.27 -7.95
N GLN A 102 12.69 26.19 -9.24
CA GLN A 102 12.14 27.06 -10.29
C GLN A 102 10.62 26.96 -10.36
N GLU A 103 10.07 25.77 -10.14
CA GLU A 103 8.62 25.53 -10.14
C GLU A 103 7.94 25.88 -8.80
N ALA A 104 8.70 26.31 -7.78
CA ALA A 104 8.25 26.59 -6.42
C ALA A 104 7.58 25.38 -5.73
N VAL A 105 8.13 24.18 -5.95
CA VAL A 105 7.68 22.90 -5.39
C VAL A 105 8.59 22.49 -4.23
N ARG A 106 8.02 22.40 -3.02
CA ARG A 106 8.74 21.97 -1.80
C ARG A 106 8.41 20.54 -1.38
N LEU A 107 7.26 20.01 -1.78
CA LEU A 107 6.82 18.65 -1.49
C LEU A 107 6.64 17.87 -2.80
N VAL A 108 7.26 16.70 -2.90
CA VAL A 108 7.19 15.83 -4.08
C VAL A 108 6.60 14.47 -3.71
N VAL A 109 5.70 13.96 -4.55
CA VAL A 109 5.25 12.57 -4.53
C VAL A 109 5.87 11.82 -5.70
N ASP A 110 6.80 10.90 -5.43
CA ASP A 110 7.40 10.04 -6.45
C ASP A 110 6.54 8.79 -6.67
N THR A 111 5.98 8.70 -7.88
CA THR A 111 5.16 7.56 -8.32
C THR A 111 5.80 6.76 -9.45
N THR A 112 7.10 6.95 -9.68
CA THR A 112 7.85 6.27 -10.74
C THR A 112 8.03 4.78 -10.48
N GLY A 113 8.08 4.39 -9.19
CA GLY A 113 8.44 3.04 -8.75
C GLY A 113 9.87 2.63 -9.08
N LYS A 114 10.72 3.56 -9.55
CA LYS A 114 12.11 3.32 -9.95
C LYS A 114 13.08 3.64 -8.81
N PHE A 115 12.86 4.76 -8.13
CA PHE A 115 13.74 5.23 -7.06
C PHE A 115 13.15 4.79 -5.72
N CYS A 116 13.55 3.62 -5.23
CA CYS A 116 12.97 3.05 -3.99
C CYS A 116 13.99 2.86 -2.86
N ASP A 117 15.27 3.11 -3.10
CA ASP A 117 16.30 2.94 -2.08
C ASP A 117 16.58 4.30 -1.42
N PRO A 118 16.23 4.48 -0.12
CA PRO A 118 16.45 5.75 0.57
C PRO A 118 17.94 5.99 0.91
N THR A 119 18.80 4.97 0.74
CA THR A 119 20.23 5.06 1.07
C THR A 119 21.08 5.63 -0.07
N PHE A 120 20.56 5.65 -1.30
CA PHE A 120 21.35 6.12 -2.44
C PHE A 120 21.60 7.62 -2.39
N PRO A 121 22.84 8.06 -2.68
CA PRO A 121 23.17 9.47 -2.71
C PRO A 121 22.47 10.16 -3.90
N PRO A 122 22.24 11.48 -3.83
CA PRO A 122 21.53 12.22 -4.87
C PRO A 122 22.11 12.08 -6.29
N ASP A 123 23.43 11.88 -6.38
CA ASP A 123 24.19 11.80 -7.63
C ASP A 123 24.30 10.38 -8.21
N HIS A 124 23.69 9.38 -7.56
CA HIS A 124 23.73 7.99 -7.99
C HIS A 124 23.40 7.85 -9.50
N PRO A 125 24.19 7.10 -10.30
CA PRO A 125 24.10 7.10 -11.77
C PRO A 125 22.76 6.57 -12.30
N GLY A 126 22.05 5.76 -11.51
CA GLY A 126 20.72 5.27 -11.82
C GLY A 126 19.57 6.23 -11.47
N GLY A 127 19.89 7.38 -10.86
CA GLY A 127 18.99 8.28 -10.14
C GLY A 127 18.66 7.79 -8.71
N ALA A 128 18.26 8.70 -7.84
CA ALA A 128 17.95 8.43 -6.43
C ALA A 128 16.83 9.36 -5.90
N LEU A 129 16.11 8.90 -4.86
CA LEU A 129 15.05 9.70 -4.20
C LEU A 129 15.60 11.04 -3.69
N ARG A 130 16.80 11.01 -3.11
CA ARG A 130 17.47 12.20 -2.58
C ARG A 130 17.79 13.24 -3.65
N GLY A 131 17.83 12.85 -4.93
CA GLY A 131 17.98 13.79 -6.03
C GLY A 131 16.89 14.86 -6.07
N HIS A 132 15.65 14.55 -5.67
CA HIS A 132 14.60 15.58 -5.59
C HIS A 132 14.97 16.75 -4.67
N MET A 133 15.77 16.50 -3.63
CA MET A 133 16.23 17.54 -2.71
C MET A 133 17.26 18.46 -3.36
N GLU A 134 18.14 17.93 -4.20
CA GLU A 134 19.06 18.74 -5.02
C GLU A 134 18.30 19.60 -6.03
N GLY A 135 17.18 19.09 -6.54
CA GLY A 135 16.25 19.85 -7.37
C GLY A 135 15.45 20.93 -6.63
N GLY A 136 15.55 21.02 -5.29
CA GLY A 136 14.89 22.06 -4.49
C GLY A 136 13.69 21.60 -3.66
N ALA A 137 13.35 20.30 -3.64
CA ALA A 137 12.31 19.80 -2.75
C ALA A 137 12.81 19.65 -1.31
N ASP A 138 11.97 19.97 -0.33
CA ASP A 138 12.30 19.77 1.09
C ASP A 138 12.02 18.32 1.53
N LYS A 139 10.89 17.78 1.03
CA LYS A 139 10.36 16.47 1.40
C LYS A 139 9.88 15.68 0.19
N VAL A 140 10.03 14.36 0.26
CA VAL A 140 9.62 13.41 -0.77
C VAL A 140 8.83 12.28 -0.16
N ILE A 141 7.68 11.96 -0.77
CA ILE A 141 6.87 10.79 -0.45
C ILE A 141 6.98 9.83 -1.62
N ILE A 142 7.37 8.58 -1.39
CA ILE A 142 7.37 7.54 -2.42
C ILE A 142 6.10 6.69 -2.33
N SER A 143 5.50 6.44 -3.49
CA SER A 143 4.32 5.56 -3.64
C SER A 143 4.69 4.06 -3.73
N ALA A 144 5.68 3.61 -2.96
CA ALA A 144 6.11 2.23 -2.88
C ALA A 144 6.89 1.95 -1.58
N PRO A 145 7.03 0.68 -1.14
CA PRO A 145 7.95 0.31 -0.07
C PRO A 145 9.39 0.67 -0.42
N PHE A 146 10.17 1.04 0.60
CA PHE A 146 11.61 1.13 0.43
C PHE A 146 12.21 -0.23 0.05
N LYS A 147 13.23 -0.20 -0.81
CA LYS A 147 13.95 -1.38 -1.30
C LYS A 147 15.45 -1.17 -1.11
N MET A 148 15.90 -1.37 0.12
CA MET A 148 17.32 -1.30 0.47
C MET A 148 18.07 -2.45 -0.20
N LYS A 149 19.00 -2.13 -1.09
CA LYS A 149 19.81 -3.15 -1.77
C LYS A 149 20.90 -3.72 -0.87
N ASP A 150 21.46 -2.88 0.01
CA ASP A 150 22.42 -3.31 1.01
C ASP A 150 21.69 -3.66 2.31
N LYS A 151 21.76 -4.94 2.70
CA LYS A 151 21.11 -5.46 3.91
C LYS A 151 21.91 -5.17 5.18
N GLY A 152 23.14 -4.67 5.07
CA GLY A 152 24.00 -4.32 6.21
C GLY A 152 23.81 -2.89 6.71
N ILE A 153 23.06 -2.06 5.99
CA ILE A 153 22.82 -0.66 6.32
C ILE A 153 21.46 -0.55 7.02
N SER A 154 21.38 0.24 8.09
CA SER A 154 20.13 0.58 8.76
C SER A 154 19.33 1.60 7.96
N MET A 155 18.01 1.69 8.21
CA MET A 155 17.21 2.78 7.65
C MET A 155 17.87 4.14 7.97
N PRO A 156 18.02 5.06 7.01
CA PRO A 156 18.47 6.42 7.31
C PRO A 156 17.54 7.09 8.33
N GLU A 157 18.10 7.91 9.23
CA GLU A 157 17.34 8.58 10.29
C GLU A 157 16.25 9.52 9.76
N ASP A 158 16.48 10.13 8.59
CA ASP A 158 15.53 11.02 7.92
C ASP A 158 14.51 10.29 7.02
N ALA A 159 14.47 8.95 7.07
CA ALA A 159 13.59 8.11 6.26
C ALA A 159 12.65 7.26 7.12
N VAL A 160 11.34 7.34 6.84
CA VAL A 160 10.32 6.60 7.60
C VAL A 160 9.30 5.93 6.68
N THR A 161 8.80 4.76 7.07
CA THR A 161 7.68 4.10 6.41
C THR A 161 6.43 4.29 7.24
N THR A 162 5.35 4.80 6.63
CA THR A 162 4.10 5.02 7.35
C THR A 162 2.90 4.47 6.60
N VAL A 163 1.89 4.06 7.37
CA VAL A 163 0.56 3.70 6.92
C VAL A 163 -0.44 4.56 7.73
N MET A 164 -1.19 5.40 7.02
CA MET A 164 -2.22 6.25 7.63
C MET A 164 -3.22 5.42 8.43
N GLY A 165 -3.54 5.86 9.65
CA GLY A 165 -4.40 5.12 10.60
C GLY A 165 -3.75 3.99 11.39
N VAL A 166 -2.48 3.66 11.12
CA VAL A 166 -1.76 2.57 11.81
C VAL A 166 -0.59 3.10 12.63
N ASN A 167 0.39 3.73 11.97
CA ASN A 167 1.56 4.33 12.60
C ASN A 167 1.74 5.77 12.09
N THR A 168 0.64 6.52 12.13
CA THR A 168 0.61 7.86 11.54
C THR A 168 1.58 8.80 12.24
N ASP A 169 1.71 8.63 13.55
CA ASP A 169 2.47 9.47 14.47
C ASP A 169 3.98 9.16 14.48
N ASP A 170 4.42 8.10 13.80
CA ASP A 170 5.84 7.80 13.63
C ASP A 170 6.53 8.86 12.75
N TYR A 171 5.77 9.64 11.99
CA TYR A 171 6.30 10.74 11.20
C TYR A 171 6.60 11.97 12.08
N ASP A 172 7.88 12.24 12.34
CA ASP A 172 8.35 13.55 12.83
C ASP A 172 8.70 14.52 11.67
N PRO A 173 7.98 15.65 11.51
CA PRO A 173 8.25 16.61 10.44
C PRO A 173 9.59 17.34 10.57
N ARG A 174 10.24 17.33 11.73
CA ARG A 174 11.55 17.98 11.94
C ARG A 174 12.71 17.11 11.47
N ILE A 175 12.51 15.80 11.40
CA ILE A 175 13.55 14.81 11.09
C ILE A 175 13.31 14.22 9.71
N HIS A 176 12.08 13.74 9.45
CA HIS A 176 11.82 12.94 8.27
C HIS A 176 11.65 13.79 7.02
N ARG A 177 12.48 13.49 6.02
CA ARG A 177 12.45 14.11 4.70
C ARG A 177 12.05 13.14 3.60
N ILE A 178 12.22 11.84 3.82
CA ILE A 178 11.85 10.79 2.86
C ILE A 178 10.82 9.88 3.51
N VAL A 179 9.64 9.79 2.92
CA VAL A 179 8.53 9.01 3.49
C VAL A 179 8.11 7.94 2.50
N SER A 180 8.10 6.68 2.92
CA SER A 180 7.43 5.62 2.17
C SER A 180 5.98 5.50 2.62
N ASN A 181 5.05 5.55 1.67
CA ASN A 181 3.64 5.23 1.91
C ASN A 181 3.36 3.73 1.76
N ALA A 182 4.36 2.88 2.04
CA ALA A 182 4.32 1.43 1.93
C ALA A 182 3.74 0.93 0.58
N SER A 183 3.12 -0.26 0.59
CA SER A 183 2.39 -0.82 -0.56
C SER A 183 0.89 -0.89 -0.28
N CYS A 184 0.09 -1.04 -1.33
CA CYS A 184 -1.35 -1.32 -1.23
C CYS A 184 -1.65 -2.56 -0.38
N THR A 185 -0.91 -3.66 -0.56
CA THR A 185 -1.08 -4.87 0.24
C THR A 185 -0.70 -4.66 1.71
N THR A 186 0.42 -3.99 2.00
CA THR A 186 0.82 -3.68 3.39
C THR A 186 -0.24 -2.81 4.06
N THR A 187 -0.76 -1.83 3.34
CA THR A 187 -1.80 -0.91 3.83
C THR A 187 -3.07 -1.66 4.24
N CYS A 188 -3.59 -2.52 3.37
CA CYS A 188 -4.75 -3.35 3.70
C CYS A 188 -4.45 -4.31 4.86
N LEU A 189 -3.32 -5.02 4.81
CA LEU A 189 -2.95 -5.99 5.83
C LEU A 189 -2.79 -5.34 7.22
N ALA A 190 -2.18 -4.16 7.30
CA ALA A 190 -2.01 -3.43 8.55
C ALA A 190 -3.37 -3.10 9.20
N HIS A 191 -4.35 -2.68 8.40
CA HIS A 191 -5.72 -2.43 8.86
C HIS A 191 -6.49 -3.71 9.22
N MET A 192 -6.10 -4.87 8.68
CA MET A 192 -6.66 -6.15 9.09
C MET A 192 -6.06 -6.66 10.41
N ILE A 193 -4.75 -6.51 10.61
CA ILE A 193 -4.07 -7.13 11.76
C ILE A 193 -4.10 -6.26 13.01
N LYS A 194 -4.01 -4.92 12.88
CA LYS A 194 -3.93 -4.01 14.04
C LYS A 194 -5.15 -4.12 14.97
N PRO A 195 -6.41 -4.23 14.48
CA PRO A 195 -7.56 -4.45 15.36
C PRO A 195 -7.45 -5.73 16.19
N LEU A 196 -6.94 -6.82 15.61
CA LEU A 196 -6.75 -8.09 16.31
C LEU A 196 -5.65 -7.97 17.38
N ILE A 197 -4.53 -7.32 17.04
CA ILE A 197 -3.43 -7.08 17.99
C ILE A 197 -3.91 -6.20 19.16
N ASN A 198 -4.63 -5.12 18.86
CA ASN A 198 -5.14 -4.20 19.88
C ASN A 198 -6.11 -4.91 20.85
N TYR A 199 -6.89 -5.87 20.35
CA TYR A 199 -7.86 -6.60 21.18
C TYR A 199 -7.24 -7.77 21.94
N PHE A 200 -6.52 -8.67 21.25
CA PHE A 200 -6.00 -9.91 21.83
C PHE A 200 -4.62 -9.75 22.47
N GLY A 201 -3.88 -8.71 22.11
CA GLY A 201 -2.46 -8.59 22.37
C GLY A 201 -1.61 -9.45 21.42
N PRO A 202 -0.36 -9.06 21.14
CA PRO A 202 0.48 -9.77 20.18
C PRO A 202 0.86 -11.18 20.63
N LYS A 203 0.98 -11.42 21.95
CA LYS A 203 1.35 -12.73 22.52
C LYS A 203 0.31 -13.83 22.29
N LYS A 204 -0.95 -13.46 22.10
CA LYS A 204 -2.05 -14.40 21.86
C LYS A 204 -2.10 -14.85 20.39
N ILE A 205 -1.47 -14.11 19.50
CA ILE A 205 -1.34 -14.46 18.08
C ILE A 205 -0.08 -15.32 17.91
N LEU A 206 -0.27 -16.63 17.89
CA LEU A 206 0.84 -17.59 17.79
C LEU A 206 1.55 -17.52 16.45
N SER A 207 0.78 -17.32 15.38
CA SER A 207 1.28 -17.14 14.01
C SER A 207 0.18 -16.57 13.14
N ALA A 208 0.58 -15.99 12.03
CA ALA A 208 -0.34 -15.62 10.97
C ALA A 208 0.27 -15.88 9.59
N SER A 209 -0.58 -16.10 8.61
CA SER A 209 -0.16 -16.17 7.21
C SER A 209 -1.18 -15.44 6.34
N MET A 210 -0.73 -14.94 5.20
CA MET A 210 -1.64 -14.36 4.24
C MET A 210 -1.28 -14.73 2.81
N ALA A 211 -2.31 -14.85 1.99
CA ALA A 211 -2.18 -14.83 0.55
C ALA A 211 -2.99 -13.67 0.01
N THR A 212 -2.40 -12.84 -0.85
CA THR A 212 -3.15 -11.82 -1.58
C THR A 212 -3.46 -12.29 -3.00
N VAL A 213 -4.75 -12.35 -3.33
CA VAL A 213 -5.24 -12.46 -4.70
C VAL A 213 -5.29 -11.04 -5.25
N HIS A 214 -4.31 -10.71 -6.08
CA HIS A 214 -4.01 -9.34 -6.44
C HIS A 214 -4.31 -9.08 -7.91
N ALA A 215 -4.95 -7.95 -8.17
CA ALA A 215 -5.17 -7.43 -9.51
C ALA A 215 -3.88 -7.23 -10.31
N SER A 216 -4.04 -7.16 -11.62
CA SER A 216 -2.96 -6.94 -12.57
C SER A 216 -2.28 -5.60 -12.33
N THR A 217 -0.98 -5.53 -12.61
CA THR A 217 -0.19 -4.29 -12.48
C THR A 217 0.62 -4.06 -13.74
N GLY A 218 1.06 -2.81 -13.97
CA GLY A 218 1.90 -2.46 -15.13
C GLY A 218 3.30 -3.11 -15.15
N SER A 219 3.64 -3.91 -14.13
CA SER A 219 4.88 -4.70 -14.12
C SER A 219 4.74 -6.08 -14.78
N GLN A 220 3.52 -6.45 -15.18
CA GLN A 220 3.21 -7.71 -15.87
C GLN A 220 3.02 -7.47 -17.36
N GLU A 221 3.23 -8.52 -18.16
CA GLU A 221 3.25 -8.42 -19.61
C GLU A 221 1.89 -8.85 -20.19
N VAL A 222 1.44 -8.17 -21.26
CA VAL A 222 0.18 -8.53 -21.95
C VAL A 222 0.33 -9.88 -22.63
N LEU A 223 1.47 -10.11 -23.29
CA LEU A 223 1.84 -11.36 -23.93
C LEU A 223 3.20 -11.83 -23.38
N ASP A 224 3.53 -13.10 -23.60
CA ASP A 224 4.81 -13.66 -23.18
C ASP A 224 5.98 -12.84 -23.75
N ARG A 225 6.94 -12.48 -22.89
CA ARG A 225 8.11 -11.66 -23.25
C ARG A 225 9.38 -12.23 -22.66
N LEU A 226 10.50 -12.14 -23.38
CA LEU A 226 11.80 -12.53 -22.83
C LEU A 226 12.16 -11.74 -21.55
N PRO A 227 12.70 -12.41 -20.52
CA PRO A 227 13.14 -11.75 -19.30
C PRO A 227 14.34 -10.85 -19.56
N GLY A 228 14.36 -9.70 -18.88
CA GLY A 228 15.56 -8.86 -18.81
C GLY A 228 16.68 -9.53 -18.02
N ALA A 229 17.91 -9.03 -18.20
CA ALA A 229 19.08 -9.53 -17.47
C ALA A 229 18.87 -9.48 -15.95
N GLY A 230 19.29 -10.54 -15.24
CA GLY A 230 19.24 -10.61 -13.77
C GLY A 230 17.84 -10.86 -13.18
N LYS A 231 16.81 -11.12 -13.98
CA LYS A 231 15.47 -11.46 -13.48
C LYS A 231 15.47 -12.83 -12.81
N LYS A 232 15.02 -12.87 -11.57
CA LYS A 232 14.89 -14.11 -10.77
C LYS A 232 13.49 -14.74 -10.86
N ASP A 233 12.45 -13.94 -11.09
CA ASP A 233 11.06 -14.41 -11.19
C ASP A 233 10.60 -14.39 -12.66
N LEU A 234 10.71 -15.53 -13.33
CA LEU A 234 10.35 -15.69 -14.75
C LEU A 234 8.84 -15.76 -14.99
N ARG A 235 8.03 -15.91 -13.94
CA ARG A 235 6.57 -16.05 -14.10
C ARG A 235 5.91 -14.73 -14.53
N LYS A 236 6.48 -13.58 -14.12
CA LYS A 236 6.00 -12.23 -14.49
C LYS A 236 6.18 -11.88 -15.96
N ASN A 237 6.94 -12.69 -16.68
CA ASN A 237 7.16 -12.59 -18.12
C ASN A 237 6.08 -13.29 -18.94
N ARG A 238 5.17 -14.02 -18.30
CA ARG A 238 4.03 -14.69 -18.94
C ARG A 238 2.83 -13.75 -19.03
N SER A 239 1.99 -13.95 -20.04
CA SER A 239 0.78 -13.17 -20.29
C SER A 239 -0.11 -13.07 -19.05
N VAL A 240 -0.48 -11.85 -18.67
CA VAL A 240 -1.38 -11.59 -17.53
C VAL A 240 -2.83 -11.95 -17.82
N MET A 241 -3.24 -11.97 -19.09
CA MET A 241 -4.66 -12.08 -19.48
C MET A 241 -5.26 -13.47 -19.24
N ASN A 242 -4.44 -14.52 -19.15
CA ASN A 242 -4.89 -15.90 -19.09
C ASN A 242 -4.11 -16.76 -18.09
N ASN A 243 -3.37 -16.16 -17.15
CA ASN A 243 -2.60 -16.88 -16.15
C ASN A 243 -2.96 -16.46 -14.72
N ILE A 244 -2.83 -17.43 -13.81
CA ILE A 244 -2.72 -17.19 -12.37
C ILE A 244 -1.22 -17.22 -12.03
N ILE A 245 -0.66 -16.08 -11.63
CA ILE A 245 0.80 -15.91 -11.51
C ILE A 245 1.19 -15.79 -10.04
N LEU A 246 1.85 -16.82 -9.53
CA LEU A 246 2.45 -16.80 -8.19
C LEU A 246 3.62 -15.81 -8.15
N THR A 247 3.77 -15.07 -7.05
CA THR A 247 4.92 -14.20 -6.81
C THR A 247 5.13 -13.92 -5.32
N THR A 248 6.33 -13.51 -4.96
CA THR A 248 6.64 -13.10 -3.59
C THR A 248 6.14 -11.68 -3.32
N THR A 249 5.90 -11.38 -2.05
CA THR A 249 5.53 -10.04 -1.58
C THR A 249 6.40 -9.63 -0.40
N GLY A 250 6.81 -8.37 -0.37
CA GLY A 250 7.54 -7.78 0.76
C GLY A 250 6.62 -7.27 1.87
N ALA A 251 5.30 -7.51 1.77
CA ALA A 251 4.33 -6.95 2.69
C ALA A 251 4.58 -7.37 4.15
N ALA A 252 5.05 -8.60 4.39
CA ALA A 252 5.44 -9.09 5.72
C ALA A 252 6.57 -8.27 6.34
N ASP A 253 7.64 -8.02 5.58
CA ASP A 253 8.81 -7.27 6.05
C ASP A 253 8.43 -5.81 6.33
N THR A 254 7.65 -5.19 5.43
CA THR A 254 7.17 -3.81 5.64
C THR A 254 6.19 -3.71 6.80
N LEU A 255 5.41 -4.75 7.08
CA LEU A 255 4.44 -4.76 8.18
C LEU A 255 5.13 -4.61 9.54
N ARG A 256 6.33 -5.20 9.71
CA ARG A 256 7.13 -5.05 10.93
C ARG A 256 7.59 -3.62 11.18
N LEU A 257 7.81 -2.85 10.11
CA LEU A 257 8.19 -1.44 10.22
C LEU A 257 7.03 -0.54 10.69
N VAL A 258 5.78 -0.94 10.41
CA VAL A 258 4.59 -0.13 10.73
C VAL A 258 3.78 -0.67 11.91
N ILE A 259 4.02 -1.91 12.31
CA ILE A 259 3.47 -2.55 13.51
C ILE A 259 4.60 -3.35 14.16
N PRO A 260 5.44 -2.73 15.01
CA PRO A 260 6.60 -3.37 15.61
C PRO A 260 6.28 -4.67 16.36
N GLU A 261 5.05 -4.79 16.91
CA GLU A 261 4.60 -6.02 17.56
C GLU A 261 4.59 -7.25 16.63
N MET A 262 4.56 -7.05 15.31
CA MET A 262 4.65 -8.11 14.30
C MET A 262 6.03 -8.77 14.21
N GLU A 263 7.08 -8.21 14.82
CA GLU A 263 8.39 -8.87 14.92
C GLU A 263 8.32 -10.15 15.77
N GLN A 264 7.40 -10.20 16.73
CA GLN A 264 7.22 -11.34 17.63
C GLN A 264 6.28 -12.41 17.06
N ILE A 265 5.60 -12.11 15.96
CA ILE A 265 4.59 -12.98 15.36
C ILE A 265 5.19 -13.62 14.10
N GLY A 266 5.26 -14.95 14.07
CA GLY A 266 5.64 -15.69 12.87
C GLY A 266 4.67 -15.40 11.73
N PHE A 267 5.16 -14.76 10.66
CA PHE A 267 4.32 -14.27 9.56
C PHE A 267 4.83 -14.72 8.20
N ILE A 268 3.94 -15.30 7.39
CA ILE A 268 4.21 -15.70 6.00
C ILE A 268 3.29 -14.92 5.07
N ALA A 269 3.83 -14.39 3.97
CA ALA A 269 3.05 -13.63 2.99
C ALA A 269 3.32 -14.11 1.57
N GLU A 270 2.25 -14.43 0.86
CA GLU A 270 2.27 -14.87 -0.53
C GLU A 270 1.40 -13.97 -1.41
N SER A 271 1.69 -13.93 -2.71
CA SER A 271 0.90 -13.17 -3.68
C SER A 271 0.59 -14.01 -4.91
N VAL A 272 -0.65 -13.90 -5.36
CA VAL A 272 -1.19 -14.55 -6.55
C VAL A 272 -1.79 -13.47 -7.42
N ARG A 273 -1.29 -13.29 -8.65
CA ARG A 273 -1.85 -12.34 -9.62
C ARG A 273 -2.92 -13.02 -10.45
N VAL A 274 -4.02 -12.32 -10.69
CA VAL A 274 -5.15 -12.80 -11.49
C VAL A 274 -5.58 -11.74 -12.52
N PRO A 275 -6.23 -12.13 -13.63
CA PRO A 275 -6.61 -11.23 -14.72
C PRO A 275 -7.82 -10.34 -14.37
N VAL A 276 -7.66 -9.50 -13.35
CA VAL A 276 -8.60 -8.41 -13.00
C VAL A 276 -7.85 -7.07 -12.99
N THR A 277 -8.56 -5.98 -13.27
CA THR A 277 -7.96 -4.65 -13.49
C THR A 277 -7.69 -3.89 -12.20
N SER A 278 -8.60 -3.98 -11.23
CA SER A 278 -8.40 -3.59 -9.83
C SER A 278 -9.30 -4.47 -8.95
N GLY A 279 -9.24 -4.25 -7.64
CA GLY A 279 -10.00 -4.98 -6.65
C GLY A 279 -9.31 -6.27 -6.23
N SER A 280 -8.45 -6.13 -5.23
CA SER A 280 -7.64 -7.21 -4.68
C SER A 280 -8.22 -7.70 -3.35
N LEU A 281 -7.81 -8.90 -2.95
CA LEU A 281 -8.25 -9.57 -1.73
C LEU A 281 -7.04 -10.07 -0.95
N ILE A 282 -7.08 -9.92 0.37
CA ILE A 282 -6.20 -10.64 1.31
C ILE A 282 -7.03 -11.73 1.99
N ILE A 283 -6.49 -12.94 1.98
CA ILE A 283 -6.94 -14.05 2.80
C ILE A 283 -5.95 -14.15 3.96
N LEU A 284 -6.36 -13.67 5.14
CA LEU A 284 -5.55 -13.68 6.35
C LEU A 284 -5.94 -14.88 7.20
N VAL A 285 -4.97 -15.72 7.52
CA VAL A 285 -5.10 -16.81 8.47
C VAL A 285 -4.37 -16.43 9.75
N VAL A 286 -5.05 -16.47 10.89
CA VAL A 286 -4.46 -16.21 12.21
C VAL A 286 -4.66 -17.41 13.11
N ASN A 287 -3.63 -17.79 13.86
CA ASN A 287 -3.71 -18.82 14.90
C ASN A 287 -3.67 -18.13 16.27
N LEU A 288 -4.77 -18.22 17.01
CA LEU A 288 -4.97 -17.57 18.29
C LEU A 288 -4.95 -18.62 19.40
N GLN A 289 -4.11 -18.43 20.42
CA GLN A 289 -4.15 -19.28 21.60
C GLN A 289 -5.44 -19.03 22.38
N GLU A 290 -6.18 -20.10 22.70
CA GLU A 290 -7.37 -20.00 23.56
C GLU A 290 -6.97 -19.96 25.04
N GLU A 291 -7.81 -19.33 25.85
CA GLU A 291 -7.67 -19.34 27.31
C GLU A 291 -8.53 -20.47 27.89
N LEU A 292 -7.98 -21.29 28.78
CA LEU A 292 -8.68 -22.46 29.34
C LEU A 292 -9.96 -22.08 30.12
N THR A 293 -9.97 -20.91 30.75
CA THR A 293 -11.10 -20.40 31.55
C THR A 293 -11.86 -19.27 30.85
N GLY A 294 -11.43 -18.88 29.65
CA GLY A 294 -12.03 -17.78 28.89
C GLY A 294 -13.20 -18.24 28.02
N GLU A 295 -13.93 -17.26 27.47
CA GLU A 295 -14.90 -17.55 26.42
C GLU A 295 -14.17 -17.99 25.13
N PRO A 296 -14.64 -19.04 24.44
CA PRO A 296 -14.05 -19.46 23.17
C PRO A 296 -14.07 -18.35 22.13
N ILE A 297 -13.02 -18.25 21.32
CA ILE A 297 -12.94 -17.27 20.23
C ILE A 297 -13.91 -17.68 19.11
N LYS A 298 -15.09 -17.07 19.12
CA LYS A 298 -16.14 -17.28 18.12
C LYS A 298 -16.02 -16.29 16.96
N ARG A 299 -16.66 -16.63 15.84
CA ARG A 299 -16.80 -15.75 14.67
C ARG A 299 -17.37 -14.38 15.06
N ASP A 300 -18.40 -14.36 15.89
CA ASP A 300 -19.07 -13.12 16.30
C ASP A 300 -18.13 -12.18 17.05
N LEU A 301 -17.22 -12.71 17.87
CA LEU A 301 -16.21 -11.92 18.55
C LEU A 301 -15.23 -11.28 17.54
N ILE A 302 -14.72 -12.07 16.60
CA ILE A 302 -13.82 -11.56 15.54
C ILE A 302 -14.51 -10.47 14.72
N ASN A 303 -15.75 -10.72 14.31
CA ASN A 303 -16.58 -9.78 13.58
C ASN A 303 -16.86 -8.50 14.39
N GLN A 304 -17.10 -8.62 15.70
CA GLN A 304 -17.33 -7.49 16.59
C GLN A 304 -16.08 -6.62 16.72
N ILE A 305 -14.88 -7.21 16.81
CA ILE A 305 -13.61 -6.47 16.84
C ILE A 305 -13.49 -5.57 15.60
N TYR A 306 -13.73 -6.12 14.41
CA TYR A 306 -13.67 -5.35 13.17
C TYR A 306 -14.80 -4.34 13.03
N ARG A 307 -16.03 -4.70 13.42
CA ARG A 307 -17.18 -3.78 13.38
C ARG A 307 -16.92 -2.57 14.28
N LYS A 308 -16.37 -2.79 15.48
CA LYS A 308 -15.99 -1.74 16.43
C LYS A 308 -14.86 -0.87 15.86
N ALA A 309 -13.78 -1.49 15.38
CA ALA A 309 -12.65 -0.76 14.81
C ALA A 309 -13.03 0.09 13.58
N ALA A 310 -13.95 -0.42 12.73
CA ALA A 310 -14.49 0.34 11.60
C ALA A 310 -15.39 1.51 12.02
N ALA A 311 -16.17 1.36 13.10
CA ALA A 311 -17.07 2.40 13.60
C ALA A 311 -16.33 3.51 14.38
N GLU A 312 -15.26 3.16 15.09
CA GLU A 312 -14.49 4.09 15.92
C GLU A 312 -13.35 4.78 15.16
N GLY A 313 -12.99 4.30 13.97
CA GLY A 313 -11.90 4.84 13.16
C GLY A 313 -12.21 6.25 12.62
N PRO A 314 -11.51 7.31 13.09
CA PRO A 314 -11.88 8.71 12.81
C PRO A 314 -11.73 9.08 11.32
N ASN A 315 -10.85 8.39 10.60
CA ASN A 315 -10.55 8.65 9.19
C ASN A 315 -11.36 7.76 8.23
N GLY A 316 -12.10 6.78 8.75
CA GLY A 316 -12.89 5.84 7.95
C GLY A 316 -12.06 4.88 7.08
N TYR A 317 -10.81 4.56 7.48
CA TYR A 317 -9.92 3.71 6.68
C TYR A 317 -10.27 2.23 6.67
N LEU A 318 -10.82 1.73 7.77
CA LEU A 318 -11.30 0.36 7.89
C LEU A 318 -12.81 0.34 7.71
N HIS A 319 -13.29 -0.51 6.81
CA HIS A 319 -14.71 -0.78 6.67
C HIS A 319 -15.03 -2.22 7.07
N TYR A 320 -16.27 -2.44 7.49
CA TYR A 320 -16.83 -3.75 7.78
C TYR A 320 -18.12 -3.92 7.00
N THR A 321 -18.39 -5.12 6.49
CA THR A 321 -19.61 -5.44 5.75
C THR A 321 -20.04 -6.88 5.99
N ASP A 322 -21.35 -7.09 6.06
CA ASP A 322 -22.00 -8.41 6.09
C ASP A 322 -22.56 -8.81 4.70
N LYS A 323 -22.38 -7.96 3.69
CA LYS A 323 -22.83 -8.20 2.31
C LYS A 323 -21.85 -9.08 1.57
N GLN A 324 -22.31 -10.02 0.76
CA GLN A 324 -21.47 -10.86 -0.10
C GLN A 324 -20.88 -10.06 -1.27
N ASN A 325 -19.66 -9.54 -1.13
CA ASN A 325 -19.03 -8.71 -2.17
C ASN A 325 -18.17 -9.55 -3.13
N VAL A 326 -17.99 -9.01 -4.34
CA VAL A 326 -16.98 -9.45 -5.31
C VAL A 326 -15.99 -8.31 -5.59
N SER A 327 -14.92 -8.59 -6.35
CA SER A 327 -13.82 -7.63 -6.56
C SER A 327 -14.24 -6.30 -7.20
N VAL A 328 -15.32 -6.26 -7.98
CA VAL A 328 -15.78 -5.01 -8.61
C VAL A 328 -16.51 -4.09 -7.63
N ASP A 329 -17.16 -4.63 -6.59
CA ASP A 329 -17.99 -3.87 -5.65
C ASP A 329 -17.17 -2.90 -4.77
N ILE A 330 -15.86 -3.12 -4.71
CA ILE A 330 -14.94 -2.35 -3.86
C ILE A 330 -14.16 -1.30 -4.64
N ILE A 331 -14.19 -1.34 -5.97
CA ILE A 331 -13.43 -0.44 -6.84
C ILE A 331 -13.96 0.99 -6.68
N GLY A 332 -13.05 1.94 -6.48
CA GLY A 332 -13.38 3.37 -6.37
C GLY A 332 -14.00 3.78 -5.04
N ARG A 333 -14.17 2.86 -4.08
CA ARG A 333 -14.65 3.22 -2.73
C ARG A 333 -13.60 4.07 -2.01
N PRO A 334 -13.86 5.36 -1.75
CA PRO A 334 -12.83 6.27 -1.27
C PRO A 334 -12.40 5.95 0.15
N ARG A 335 -11.11 6.14 0.43
CA ARG A 335 -10.46 5.91 1.73
C ARG A 335 -10.61 4.49 2.29
N ALA A 336 -10.94 3.50 1.47
CA ALA A 336 -11.05 2.11 1.92
C ALA A 336 -9.67 1.42 1.95
N ALA A 337 -8.93 1.54 3.06
CA ALA A 337 -7.67 0.83 3.27
C ALA A 337 -7.88 -0.69 3.27
N ALA A 338 -8.95 -1.12 3.95
CA ALA A 338 -9.43 -2.49 3.98
C ALA A 338 -10.95 -2.52 4.15
N ILE A 339 -11.61 -3.47 3.50
CA ILE A 339 -13.03 -3.78 3.70
C ILE A 339 -13.12 -5.22 4.17
N ILE A 340 -13.48 -5.42 5.45
CA ILE A 340 -13.59 -6.74 6.08
C ILE A 340 -14.91 -7.39 5.68
N GLU A 341 -14.80 -8.56 5.06
CA GLU A 341 -15.91 -9.42 4.65
C GLU A 341 -16.37 -10.29 5.83
N GLY A 342 -17.29 -9.75 6.62
CA GLY A 342 -17.82 -10.39 7.83
C GLY A 342 -18.68 -11.63 7.54
N HIS A 343 -19.23 -11.74 6.33
CA HIS A 343 -20.03 -12.89 5.89
C HIS A 343 -19.20 -14.19 5.79
N GLU A 344 -17.92 -14.08 5.41
CA GLU A 344 -17.03 -15.21 5.17
C GLU A 344 -15.99 -15.44 6.26
N THR A 345 -16.12 -14.80 7.42
CA THR A 345 -15.21 -15.10 8.53
C THR A 345 -15.43 -16.53 9.02
N HIS A 346 -14.41 -17.37 8.85
CA HIS A 346 -14.42 -18.79 9.22
C HIS A 346 -13.43 -19.06 10.35
N ARG A 347 -13.75 -20.01 11.22
CA ARG A 347 -12.84 -20.41 12.31
C ARG A 347 -12.93 -21.90 12.60
N ARG A 348 -11.82 -22.47 13.04
CA ARG A 348 -11.74 -23.84 13.54
C ARG A 348 -10.80 -23.89 14.74
N THR A 349 -11.28 -24.47 15.83
CA THR A 349 -10.46 -24.72 17.02
C THR A 349 -9.88 -26.12 16.92
N ALA A 350 -8.58 -26.25 17.16
CA ALA A 350 -7.86 -27.51 17.21
C ALA A 350 -6.94 -27.53 18.43
N GLU A 351 -6.58 -28.72 18.91
CA GLU A 351 -5.58 -28.87 19.96
C GLU A 351 -4.20 -29.07 19.34
N VAL A 352 -3.27 -28.16 19.62
CA VAL A 352 -1.86 -28.39 19.36
C VAL A 352 -1.33 -29.27 20.48
N THR A 353 -0.87 -30.46 20.11
CA THR A 353 -0.33 -31.45 21.06
C THR A 353 1.19 -31.35 21.07
N ILE A 354 1.74 -30.98 22.23
CA ILE A 354 3.17 -30.86 22.46
C ILE A 354 3.62 -32.00 23.36
N ASP A 355 4.46 -32.88 22.82
CA ASP A 355 5.12 -33.94 23.59
C ASP A 355 6.39 -33.39 24.22
N LEU A 356 6.38 -33.20 25.54
CA LEU A 356 7.50 -32.61 26.27
C LEU A 356 8.79 -33.44 26.13
N LYS A 357 8.69 -34.75 25.84
CA LYS A 357 9.85 -35.62 25.60
C LYS A 357 10.58 -35.31 24.29
N LYS A 358 9.91 -34.64 23.37
CA LYS A 358 10.43 -34.29 22.03
C LYS A 358 10.93 -32.85 21.94
N ILE A 359 10.80 -32.05 23.00
CA ILE A 359 11.29 -30.67 23.04
C ILE A 359 12.82 -30.68 23.22
N PRO A 360 13.60 -30.19 22.25
CA PRO A 360 15.05 -30.09 22.40
C PRO A 360 15.43 -29.14 23.56
N GLY A 361 16.40 -29.54 24.37
CA GLY A 361 16.91 -28.72 25.48
C GLY A 361 16.13 -28.84 26.80
N LEU A 362 15.05 -29.63 26.86
CA LEU A 362 14.33 -29.90 28.10
C LEU A 362 15.00 -31.04 28.87
N ASP A 363 15.36 -30.83 30.14
CA ASP A 363 15.96 -31.87 30.98
C ASP A 363 14.96 -33.00 31.26
N LYS A 364 15.37 -34.23 30.93
CA LYS A 364 14.55 -35.43 31.11
C LYS A 364 14.27 -35.73 32.58
N ASN A 365 15.12 -35.28 33.50
CA ASN A 365 14.89 -35.46 34.92
C ASN A 365 13.78 -34.53 35.43
N GLY A 366 13.70 -33.30 34.90
CA GLY A 366 12.63 -32.34 35.18
C GLY A 366 11.25 -32.74 34.64
N LEU A 367 11.18 -33.59 33.59
CA LEU A 367 9.92 -34.10 33.03
C LEU A 367 9.09 -34.92 34.04
N SER A 368 9.74 -35.52 35.03
CA SER A 368 9.07 -36.28 36.09
C SER A 368 8.23 -35.40 37.02
N MET A 369 8.46 -34.08 37.02
CA MET A 369 7.71 -33.11 37.82
C MET A 369 6.36 -32.72 37.21
N PHE A 370 6.15 -32.96 35.91
CA PHE A 370 4.88 -32.68 35.25
C PHE A 370 3.97 -33.91 35.32
N LYS A 371 2.73 -33.71 35.82
CA LYS A 371 1.71 -34.76 35.92
C LYS A 371 1.39 -35.38 34.55
N ASP A 372 1.35 -34.52 33.52
CA ASP A 372 1.15 -34.92 32.13
C ASP A 372 2.35 -34.47 31.30
N GLN A 373 2.94 -35.40 30.55
CA GLN A 373 4.06 -35.11 29.64
C GLN A 373 3.60 -34.69 28.24
N ILE A 374 2.27 -34.68 28.02
CA ILE A 374 1.63 -34.22 26.81
C ILE A 374 0.83 -32.97 27.17
N ILE A 375 1.24 -31.83 26.63
CA ILE A 375 0.49 -30.58 26.77
C ILE A 375 -0.43 -30.44 25.56
N ARG A 376 -1.71 -30.16 25.82
CA ARG A 376 -2.70 -29.85 24.79
C ARG A 376 -3.06 -28.38 24.90
N VAL A 377 -2.72 -27.61 23.89
CA VAL A 377 -3.02 -26.18 23.83
C VAL A 377 -4.15 -25.96 22.83
N PRO A 378 -5.34 -25.50 23.25
CA PRO A 378 -6.39 -25.15 22.32
C PRO A 378 -5.97 -23.90 21.52
N VAL A 379 -6.06 -24.01 20.20
CA VAL A 379 -5.72 -22.96 19.24
C VAL A 379 -6.88 -22.76 18.28
N THR A 380 -7.39 -21.55 18.21
CA THR A 380 -8.39 -21.16 17.23
C THR A 380 -7.69 -20.58 16.01
N GLN A 381 -7.81 -21.30 14.89
CA GLN A 381 -7.44 -20.80 13.58
C GLN A 381 -8.64 -20.04 13.00
N ALA A 382 -8.43 -18.79 12.59
CA ALA A 382 -9.44 -17.99 11.91
C ALA A 382 -8.95 -17.56 10.53
N VAL A 383 -9.88 -17.56 9.56
CA VAL A 383 -9.69 -17.07 8.20
C VAL A 383 -10.54 -15.82 8.03
N ILE A 384 -9.89 -14.71 7.70
CA ILE A 384 -10.47 -13.37 7.59
C ILE A 384 -10.15 -12.82 6.21
N TYR A 385 -11.16 -12.26 5.55
CA TYR A 385 -11.07 -11.76 4.20
C TYR A 385 -11.12 -10.22 4.21
N GLY A 386 -10.14 -9.60 3.56
CA GLY A 386 -10.05 -8.14 3.44
C GLY A 386 -9.90 -7.72 1.99
N TRP A 387 -10.91 -7.03 1.47
CA TRP A 387 -10.87 -6.44 0.14
C TRP A 387 -10.17 -5.09 0.16
N TYR A 388 -9.51 -4.75 -0.95
CA TYR A 388 -8.93 -3.43 -1.15
C TYR A 388 -8.84 -3.08 -2.63
N ASP A 389 -9.22 -1.84 -2.97
CA ASP A 389 -8.87 -1.28 -4.27
C ASP A 389 -7.38 -0.90 -4.21
N ASN A 390 -6.56 -1.69 -4.90
CA ASN A 390 -5.11 -1.55 -4.90
C ASN A 390 -4.60 -0.27 -5.59
N GLU A 391 -5.49 0.56 -6.15
CA GLU A 391 -5.16 1.83 -6.79
C GLU A 391 -5.96 3.00 -6.16
N MET A 392 -7.06 3.44 -6.76
CA MET A 392 -7.73 4.70 -6.40
C MET A 392 -8.42 4.63 -5.03
N GLY A 393 -9.34 3.66 -4.85
CA GLY A 393 -10.21 3.60 -3.68
C GLY A 393 -9.43 3.53 -2.35
N GLY A 394 -8.42 2.66 -2.29
CA GLY A 394 -7.56 2.51 -1.11
C GLY A 394 -6.27 3.32 -1.22
N TYR A 395 -5.31 2.81 -1.99
CA TYR A 395 -3.91 3.23 -1.91
C TYR A 395 -3.66 4.72 -2.20
N VAL A 396 -4.21 5.24 -3.31
CA VAL A 396 -4.02 6.64 -3.74
C VAL A 396 -4.66 7.61 -2.76
N ASN A 397 -5.85 7.31 -2.26
CA ASN A 397 -6.51 8.16 -1.26
C ASN A 397 -5.67 8.26 0.03
N MET A 398 -5.04 7.16 0.46
CA MET A 398 -4.20 7.18 1.66
C MET A 398 -2.86 7.87 1.41
N LEU A 399 -2.26 7.68 0.24
CA LEU A 399 -1.09 8.44 -0.19
C LEU A 399 -1.40 9.94 -0.19
N ALA A 400 -2.58 10.32 -0.66
CA ALA A 400 -2.99 11.71 -0.70
C ALA A 400 -3.30 12.29 0.69
N ASP A 401 -3.92 11.52 1.60
CA ASP A 401 -4.10 11.93 2.98
C ASP A 401 -2.74 12.11 3.68
N ARG A 402 -1.77 11.22 3.47
CA ARG A 402 -0.39 11.40 3.95
C ARG A 402 0.25 12.65 3.33
N THR A 403 0.09 12.86 2.03
CA THR A 403 0.62 14.02 1.31
C THR A 403 0.08 15.32 1.88
N VAL A 404 -1.23 15.39 2.19
CA VAL A 404 -1.83 16.57 2.81
C VAL A 404 -1.35 16.75 4.26
N SER A 405 -1.28 15.68 5.07
CA SER A 405 -0.77 15.81 6.44
C SER A 405 0.65 16.39 6.49
N ILE A 406 1.53 15.94 5.59
CA ILE A 406 2.90 16.47 5.51
C ILE A 406 2.91 17.93 5.04
N ALA A 407 2.02 18.30 4.12
CA ALA A 407 1.91 19.67 3.65
C ALA A 407 1.34 20.63 4.72
N GLU A 408 0.52 20.14 5.64
CA GLU A 408 0.01 20.93 6.78
C GLU A 408 1.10 21.17 7.84
N ASP A 409 2.07 20.25 7.96
CA ASP A 409 3.23 20.36 8.87
C ASP A 409 4.41 21.19 8.28
N MET A 410 4.32 21.62 7.02
CA MET A 410 5.37 22.34 6.26
C MET A 410 5.07 23.84 6.10
#